data_AF-A0A956NBM7-F1
#
_entry.id   AF-A0A956NBM7-F1
#
_cell.length_a   1.000
_cell.length_b   1.000
_cell.length_c   1.000
_cell.angle_alpha   90.00
_cell.angle_beta   90.00
_cell.angle_gamma   90.00
#
_symmetry.space_group_name_H-M   'P 1'
#
loop_
_entity.id
_entity.type
_entity.pdbx_description
1 polymer ?
#
loop_
_entity_poly.entity_id
_entity_poly.type
_entity_poly.pdbx_seq_one_letter_code
_entity_poly.pdbx_strand_id
1 'polypeptide(L)'
;MERRVDPRLLTLATLGVLGGVHCGSPTEAPDPPGGGLDYELSFETFATEVQPVLDAAGCSAGGDCHGGGIRGSYRLSPIEEKNLELDFEETKLQVYPFDLDQSPLLRKPLAETAGGTRHEYQPFSDVDDPRYRVLSDWVHGGTYR
;
A
#
# COMPACT_ATOMS: atom_id res chain seq x y z
N MET A 1 5.74 53.85 -55.34
CA MET A 1 5.44 55.28 -55.53
C MET A 1 4.63 55.70 -54.30
N GLU A 2 5.30 56.23 -53.27
CA GLU A 2 5.29 57.68 -52.93
C GLU A 2 3.91 58.13 -52.44
N ARG A 3 3.68 58.78 -51.29
CA ARG A 3 4.49 59.53 -50.32
C ARG A 3 3.67 59.73 -49.02
N ARG A 4 4.41 60.05 -47.96
CA ARG A 4 4.03 60.60 -46.63
C ARG A 4 2.95 61.70 -46.64
N VAL A 5 2.34 61.96 -45.48
CA VAL A 5 2.44 63.19 -44.62
C VAL A 5 1.49 62.99 -43.41
N ASP A 6 1.99 62.77 -42.18
CA ASP A 6 2.25 63.71 -41.04
C ASP A 6 0.98 64.25 -40.32
N PRO A 7 1.06 65.05 -39.23
CA PRO A 7 1.34 64.67 -37.84
C PRO A 7 0.30 65.28 -36.85
N ARG A 8 0.52 65.07 -35.54
CA ARG A 8 -0.05 65.82 -34.38
C ARG A 8 -1.49 65.51 -33.93
N LEU A 9 -1.59 65.06 -32.68
CA LEU A 9 -2.44 65.53 -31.55
C LEU A 9 -2.70 64.33 -30.63
N LEU A 10 -1.83 64.07 -29.64
CA LEU A 10 -1.93 64.62 -28.29
C LEU A 10 -3.28 64.30 -27.61
N THR A 11 -3.37 63.19 -26.89
CA THR A 11 -4.16 63.15 -25.64
C THR A 11 -3.64 62.07 -24.70
N LEU A 12 -3.15 62.51 -23.54
CA LEU A 12 -2.95 61.70 -22.35
C LEU A 12 -4.27 61.04 -21.93
N ALA A 13 -4.22 59.76 -21.58
CA ALA A 13 -5.13 59.20 -20.59
C ALA A 13 -4.38 58.15 -19.77
N THR A 14 -3.80 58.60 -18.66
CA THR A 14 -3.43 57.76 -17.53
C THR A 14 -4.68 57.05 -17.01
N LEU A 15 -4.74 55.71 -17.13
CA LEU A 15 -5.63 54.90 -16.30
C LEU A 15 -4.79 54.04 -15.37
N GLY A 16 -5.10 54.18 -14.08
CA GLY A 16 -4.33 53.69 -12.95
C GLY A 16 -4.09 52.19 -12.98
N VAL A 17 -2.83 51.84 -12.69
CA VAL A 17 -2.47 50.50 -12.23
C VAL A 17 -3.05 50.36 -10.82
N LEU A 18 -4.18 49.67 -10.71
CA LEU A 18 -4.65 49.12 -9.45
C LEU A 18 -3.61 48.08 -9.02
N GLY A 19 -2.72 48.50 -8.11
CA GLY A 19 -1.81 47.61 -7.39
C GLY A 19 -2.64 46.68 -6.51
N GLY A 20 -3.06 45.55 -7.07
CA GLY A 20 -3.56 44.43 -6.29
C GLY A 20 -2.40 43.86 -5.47
N VAL A 21 -2.42 44.11 -4.17
CA VAL A 21 -1.57 43.42 -3.21
C VAL A 21 -1.95 41.93 -3.28
N HIS A 22 -1.16 41.14 -3.99
CA HIS A 22 -1.29 39.69 -3.97
C HIS A 22 -0.77 39.21 -2.62
N CYS A 23 -1.67 38.80 -1.73
CA CYS A 23 -1.31 37.86 -0.67
C CYS A 23 -0.95 36.54 -1.35
N GLY A 24 0.33 36.33 -1.66
CA GLY A 24 0.84 35.02 -2.02
C GLY A 24 0.86 34.13 -0.79
N SER A 25 -0.20 33.37 -0.57
CA SER A 25 -0.11 32.21 0.33
C SER A 25 0.84 31.19 -0.30
N PRO A 26 1.79 30.61 0.44
CA PRO A 26 2.42 29.37 -0.02
C PRO A 26 1.30 28.33 -0.12
N THR A 27 1.05 27.83 -1.33
CA THR A 27 0.02 26.82 -1.61
C THR A 27 0.47 25.41 -1.23
N GLU A 28 1.77 25.19 -0.98
CA GLU A 28 2.28 23.90 -0.54
C GLU A 28 2.15 23.77 0.99
N ALA A 29 1.32 22.86 1.46
CA ALA A 29 1.41 22.40 2.84
C ALA A 29 2.79 21.73 3.03
N PRO A 30 3.48 21.95 4.16
CA PRO A 30 4.68 21.17 4.45
C PRO A 30 4.32 19.69 4.44
N ASP A 31 5.25 18.85 3.99
CA ASP A 31 5.09 17.40 4.10
C ASP A 31 4.64 17.06 5.53
N PRO A 32 3.63 16.17 5.70
CA PRO A 32 3.32 15.64 7.02
C PRO A 32 4.63 15.18 7.67
N PRO A 33 4.83 15.33 8.98
CA PRO A 33 6.03 14.82 9.63
C PRO A 33 6.15 13.30 9.38
N GLY A 34 6.87 12.93 8.32
CA GLY A 34 7.23 11.58 7.94
C GLY A 34 8.45 11.21 8.75
N GLY A 35 8.24 10.88 10.02
CA GLY A 35 9.30 10.48 10.95
C GLY A 35 9.04 9.14 11.62
N GLY A 36 7.97 8.44 11.22
CA GLY A 36 7.76 7.06 11.64
C GLY A 36 8.73 6.14 10.90
N LEU A 37 9.24 5.11 11.60
CA LEU A 37 10.00 4.05 10.95
C LEU A 37 9.06 3.23 10.07
N ASP A 38 9.42 3.01 8.82
CA ASP A 38 8.69 2.13 7.91
C ASP A 38 9.20 0.71 8.06
N TYR A 39 8.31 -0.27 8.26
CA TYR A 39 8.68 -1.67 8.31
C TYR A 39 8.61 -2.28 6.91
N GLU A 40 9.77 -2.47 6.29
CA GLU A 40 9.90 -2.95 4.91
C GLU A 40 9.99 -4.47 4.85
N LEU A 41 9.08 -5.09 4.09
CA LEU A 41 9.03 -6.53 3.81
C LEU A 41 9.57 -6.83 2.41
N SER A 42 10.16 -8.01 2.22
CA SER A 42 10.77 -8.43 0.94
C SER A 42 9.71 -8.89 -0.07
N PHE A 43 9.56 -8.17 -1.18
CA PHE A 43 8.71 -8.61 -2.30
C PHE A 43 9.24 -9.89 -2.95
N GLU A 44 10.57 -10.02 -3.09
CA GLU A 44 11.18 -11.21 -3.70
C GLU A 44 10.85 -12.48 -2.91
N THR A 45 11.08 -12.46 -1.59
CA THR A 45 10.75 -13.57 -0.69
C THR A 45 9.25 -13.83 -0.66
N PHE A 46 8.44 -12.77 -0.75
CA PHE A 46 6.99 -12.94 -0.85
C PHE A 46 6.61 -13.75 -2.10
N ALA A 47 7.09 -13.32 -3.26
CA ALA A 47 6.74 -13.91 -4.55
C ALA A 47 7.22 -15.37 -4.68
N THR A 48 8.38 -15.69 -4.12
CA THR A 48 9.02 -17.01 -4.30
C THR A 48 8.67 -18.01 -3.21
N GLU A 49 8.35 -17.56 -1.99
CA GLU A 49 8.16 -18.45 -0.83
C GLU A 49 6.79 -18.29 -0.17
N VAL A 50 6.33 -17.04 0.07
CA VAL A 50 5.08 -16.77 0.79
C VAL A 50 3.85 -17.03 -0.07
N GLN A 51 3.80 -16.49 -1.29
CA GLN A 51 2.67 -16.65 -2.19
C GLN A 51 2.35 -18.13 -2.45
N PRO A 52 3.34 -19.01 -2.76
CA PRO A 52 3.06 -20.44 -2.91
C PRO A 52 2.47 -21.08 -1.66
N VAL A 53 2.86 -20.65 -0.45
CA VAL A 53 2.27 -21.13 0.80
C VAL A 53 0.80 -20.70 0.91
N LEU A 54 0.50 -19.44 0.63
CA LEU A 54 -0.88 -18.92 0.65
C LEU A 54 -1.77 -19.66 -0.35
N ASP A 55 -1.27 -19.88 -1.56
CA ASP A 55 -1.99 -20.61 -2.61
C ASP A 55 -2.19 -22.09 -2.23
N ALA A 56 -1.15 -22.78 -1.77
CA ALA A 56 -1.21 -24.19 -1.38
C ALA A 56 -2.06 -24.42 -0.11
N ALA A 57 -2.16 -23.42 0.77
CA ALA A 57 -3.06 -23.44 1.90
C ALA A 57 -4.53 -23.22 1.50
N GLY A 58 -4.80 -22.79 0.26
CA GLY A 58 -6.14 -22.49 -0.24
C GLY A 58 -6.63 -21.09 0.14
N CYS A 59 -5.74 -20.18 0.55
CA CYS A 59 -6.15 -18.82 0.94
C CYS A 59 -6.66 -18.01 -0.27
N SER A 60 -6.10 -18.24 -1.46
CA SER A 60 -6.34 -17.46 -2.68
C SER A 60 -7.19 -18.18 -3.73
N ALA A 61 -7.74 -19.35 -3.43
CA ALA A 61 -8.48 -20.12 -4.42
C ALA A 61 -9.76 -19.35 -4.86
N GLY A 62 -10.08 -19.45 -6.15
CA GLY A 62 -11.08 -18.60 -6.79
C GLY A 62 -12.48 -18.79 -6.20
N GLY A 63 -13.09 -17.71 -5.72
CA GLY A 63 -14.40 -17.74 -5.05
C GLY A 63 -14.35 -18.05 -3.55
N ASP A 64 -13.15 -18.26 -2.99
CA ASP A 64 -12.94 -18.44 -1.55
C ASP A 64 -12.94 -17.11 -0.79
N CYS A 65 -12.57 -17.18 0.50
CA CYS A 65 -12.58 -16.06 1.43
C CYS A 65 -11.70 -14.89 1.00
N HIS A 66 -10.54 -15.14 0.36
CA HIS A 66 -9.65 -14.08 -0.11
C HIS A 66 -9.40 -14.08 -1.63
N GLY A 67 -9.67 -15.17 -2.35
CA GLY A 67 -9.43 -15.30 -3.80
C GLY A 67 -10.49 -14.64 -4.68
N GLY A 68 -10.47 -13.30 -4.77
CA GLY A 68 -11.34 -12.52 -5.66
C GLY A 68 -12.72 -12.13 -5.11
N GLY A 69 -13.07 -12.49 -3.87
CA GLY A 69 -14.31 -12.07 -3.21
C GLY A 69 -14.19 -10.75 -2.42
N ILE A 70 -15.30 -10.00 -2.28
CA ILE A 70 -15.40 -8.83 -1.36
C ILE A 70 -15.67 -9.32 0.09
N ARG A 71 -14.84 -10.23 0.61
CA ARG A 71 -14.96 -10.67 2.01
C ARG A 71 -13.80 -10.09 2.83
N GLY A 72 -14.07 -8.95 3.47
CA GLY A 72 -13.13 -8.32 4.40
C GLY A 72 -12.06 -7.46 3.73
N SER A 73 -11.00 -7.16 4.49
CA SER A 73 -9.93 -6.22 4.16
C SER A 73 -8.64 -6.91 3.66
N TYR A 74 -8.69 -8.21 3.38
CA TYR A 74 -7.55 -8.96 2.85
C TYR A 74 -8.00 -9.68 1.59
N ARG A 75 -7.47 -9.23 0.44
CA ARG A 75 -7.85 -9.72 -0.88
C ARG A 75 -6.63 -10.21 -1.63
N LEU A 76 -6.71 -11.45 -2.10
CA LEU A 76 -5.74 -12.05 -2.99
C LEU A 76 -6.36 -12.20 -4.38
N SER A 77 -5.53 -12.05 -5.39
CA SER A 77 -5.87 -12.39 -6.76
C SER A 77 -6.10 -13.90 -6.89
N PRO A 78 -7.09 -14.34 -7.70
CA PRO A 78 -7.32 -15.75 -7.96
C PRO A 78 -6.07 -16.46 -8.51
N ILE A 79 -5.97 -17.77 -8.28
CA ILE A 79 -4.82 -18.57 -8.73
C ILE A 79 -4.65 -18.49 -10.27
N GLU A 80 -5.75 -18.45 -11.01
CA GLU A 80 -5.77 -18.41 -12.47
C GLU A 80 -5.38 -17.04 -13.05
N GLU A 81 -5.54 -15.98 -12.26
CA GLU A 81 -5.29 -14.58 -12.63
C GLU A 81 -4.37 -13.90 -11.61
N LYS A 82 -3.27 -14.59 -11.28
CA LYS A 82 -2.34 -14.19 -10.23
C LYS A 82 -1.71 -12.82 -10.51
N ASN A 83 -1.76 -11.94 -9.52
CA ASN A 83 -1.14 -10.62 -9.50
C ASN A 83 -0.33 -10.48 -8.20
N LEU A 84 0.99 -10.69 -8.31
CA LEU A 84 1.88 -10.76 -7.15
C LEU A 84 2.07 -9.40 -6.48
N GLU A 85 2.08 -8.31 -7.24
CA GLU A 85 2.20 -6.96 -6.70
C GLU A 85 0.98 -6.60 -5.84
N LEU A 86 -0.22 -6.91 -6.33
CA LEU A 86 -1.45 -6.73 -5.56
C LEU A 86 -1.44 -7.62 -4.31
N ASP A 87 -1.12 -8.90 -4.46
CA ASP A 87 -1.15 -9.85 -3.35
C ASP A 87 -0.13 -9.43 -2.27
N PHE A 88 1.06 -8.96 -2.66
CA PHE A 88 2.06 -8.44 -1.74
C PHE A 88 1.55 -7.22 -0.97
N GLU A 89 1.01 -6.23 -1.67
CA GLU A 89 0.50 -4.99 -1.07
C GLU A 89 -0.68 -5.25 -0.13
N GLU A 90 -1.52 -6.24 -0.41
CA GLU A 90 -2.62 -6.64 0.46
C GLU A 90 -2.15 -7.48 1.65
N THR A 91 -1.15 -8.36 1.43
CA THR A 91 -0.58 -9.23 2.47
C THR A 91 0.21 -8.42 3.50
N LYS A 92 0.99 -7.43 3.08
CA LYS A 92 1.78 -6.59 4.02
C LYS A 92 0.88 -5.81 4.99
N LEU A 93 -0.35 -5.47 4.60
CA LEU A 93 -1.33 -4.81 5.50
C LEU A 93 -1.79 -5.73 6.63
N GLN A 94 -1.54 -7.03 6.53
CA GLN A 94 -1.84 -8.02 7.57
C GLN A 94 -0.68 -8.22 8.55
N VAL A 95 0.36 -7.39 8.46
CA VAL A 95 1.52 -7.40 9.35
C VAL A 95 1.44 -6.21 10.31
N TYR A 96 1.56 -6.48 11.60
CA TYR A 96 1.59 -5.46 12.64
C TYR A 96 3.04 -5.17 13.02
N PRO A 97 3.66 -4.09 12.50
CA PRO A 97 5.10 -3.89 12.62
C PRO A 97 5.56 -3.80 14.09
N PHE A 98 4.77 -3.17 14.96
CA PHE A 98 5.10 -3.00 16.37
C PHE A 98 4.75 -4.21 17.27
N ASP A 99 4.11 -5.24 16.71
CA ASP A 99 3.77 -6.48 17.42
C ASP A 99 3.64 -7.63 16.41
N LEU A 100 4.78 -8.03 15.85
CA LEU A 100 4.87 -8.96 14.72
C LEU A 100 4.15 -10.27 14.99
N ASP A 101 4.32 -10.83 16.20
CA ASP A 101 3.69 -12.07 16.61
C ASP A 101 2.17 -11.97 16.60
N GLN A 102 1.58 -10.79 16.85
CA GLN A 102 0.14 -10.56 16.80
C GLN A 102 -0.41 -10.24 15.40
N SER A 103 0.43 -10.22 14.37
CA SER A 103 0.02 -10.01 12.98
C SER A 103 -1.09 -10.97 12.55
N PRO A 104 -2.23 -10.50 12.01
CA PRO A 104 -3.30 -11.36 11.51
C PRO A 104 -2.80 -12.46 10.56
N LEU A 105 -1.78 -12.17 9.76
CA LEU A 105 -1.14 -13.14 8.87
C LEU A 105 -0.59 -14.38 9.61
N LEU A 106 -0.11 -14.23 10.85
CA LEU A 106 0.39 -15.32 11.68
C LEU A 106 -0.71 -15.90 12.58
N ARG A 107 -1.64 -15.06 13.06
CA ARG A 107 -2.65 -15.47 14.04
C ARG A 107 -3.84 -16.21 13.43
N LYS A 108 -4.31 -15.80 12.25
CA LYS A 108 -5.56 -16.31 11.66
C LYS A 108 -5.44 -17.71 11.08
N PRO A 109 -4.37 -18.08 10.35
CA PRO A 109 -4.28 -19.42 9.77
C PRO A 109 -3.75 -20.49 10.75
N LEU A 110 -3.24 -20.09 11.92
CA LEU A 110 -2.76 -20.99 12.97
C LEU A 110 -3.91 -21.50 13.85
N ALA A 111 -3.87 -22.78 14.23
CA ALA A 111 -4.83 -23.38 15.15
C ALA A 111 -4.87 -22.67 16.51
N GLU A 112 -6.08 -22.50 17.09
CA GLU A 112 -6.25 -21.82 18.39
C GLU A 112 -5.44 -22.50 19.52
N THR A 113 -5.30 -23.83 19.49
CA THR A 113 -4.51 -24.60 20.46
C THR A 113 -3.00 -24.36 20.36
N ALA A 114 -2.51 -23.96 19.19
CA ALA A 114 -1.12 -23.54 18.98
C ALA A 114 -0.92 -22.04 19.21
N GLY A 115 -1.93 -21.42 19.80
CA GLY A 115 -1.94 -20.02 20.12
C GLY A 115 -2.76 -19.21 19.15
N GLY A 116 -3.18 -19.68 17.96
CA GLY A 116 -3.90 -18.91 16.94
C GLY A 116 -5.18 -18.18 17.38
N THR A 117 -5.82 -17.44 16.48
CA THR A 117 -7.10 -16.76 16.74
C THR A 117 -8.20 -17.30 15.84
N ARG A 118 -9.45 -17.25 16.31
CA ARG A 118 -10.62 -17.70 15.56
C ARG A 118 -10.61 -17.18 14.12
N HIS A 119 -10.71 -18.14 13.20
CA HIS A 119 -10.84 -17.96 11.76
C HIS A 119 -11.67 -19.12 11.20
N GLU A 120 -12.33 -18.93 10.06
CA GLU A 120 -13.18 -19.97 9.46
C GLU A 120 -12.39 -21.22 9.06
N TYR A 121 -11.11 -21.03 8.73
CA TYR A 121 -10.21 -22.08 8.28
C TYR A 121 -8.79 -21.86 8.82
N GLN A 122 -8.19 -22.89 9.41
CA GLN A 122 -6.87 -22.83 10.06
C GLN A 122 -5.96 -23.94 9.50
N PRO A 123 -5.22 -23.67 8.40
CA PRO A 123 -4.42 -24.68 7.71
C PRO A 123 -3.16 -25.14 8.46
N PHE A 124 -2.75 -24.45 9.53
CA PHE A 124 -1.54 -24.76 10.29
C PHE A 124 -1.90 -25.25 11.69
N SER A 125 -1.52 -26.49 12.01
CA SER A 125 -1.83 -27.13 13.30
C SER A 125 -1.00 -26.57 14.46
N ASP A 126 0.22 -26.13 14.15
CA ASP A 126 1.21 -25.66 15.12
C ASP A 126 2.26 -24.76 14.46
N VAL A 127 3.09 -24.13 15.29
CA VAL A 127 4.15 -23.22 14.87
C VAL A 127 5.35 -23.93 14.23
N ASP A 128 5.39 -25.25 14.30
CA ASP A 128 6.43 -26.07 13.69
C ASP A 128 6.08 -26.54 12.26
N ASP A 129 4.85 -26.25 11.78
CA ASP A 129 4.47 -26.46 10.39
C ASP A 129 5.45 -25.67 9.49
N PRO A 130 6.14 -26.34 8.54
CA PRO A 130 7.13 -25.69 7.69
C PRO A 130 6.54 -24.54 6.86
N ARG A 131 5.26 -24.62 6.49
CA ARG A 131 4.56 -23.55 5.76
C ARG A 131 4.27 -22.36 6.67
N TYR A 132 3.91 -22.61 7.93
CA TYR A 132 3.77 -21.53 8.91
C TYR A 132 5.10 -20.81 9.14
N ARG A 133 6.20 -21.57 9.25
CA ARG A 133 7.54 -20.98 9.41
C ARG A 133 7.91 -20.05 8.27
N VAL A 134 7.58 -20.38 7.02
CA VAL A 134 7.79 -19.46 5.88
C VAL A 134 7.08 -18.12 6.09
N LEU A 135 5.83 -18.12 6.55
CA LEU A 135 5.11 -16.88 6.86
C LEU A 135 5.77 -16.12 8.01
N SER A 136 6.11 -16.84 9.07
CA SER A 136 6.75 -16.28 10.27
C SER A 136 8.10 -15.64 9.94
N ASP A 137 8.94 -16.33 9.17
CA ASP A 137 10.27 -15.89 8.79
C ASP A 137 10.20 -14.66 7.89
N TRP A 138 9.24 -14.60 6.97
CA TRP A 138 9.02 -13.41 6.15
C TRP A 138 8.55 -12.20 7.00
N VAL A 139 7.61 -12.41 7.91
CA VAL A 139 7.13 -11.35 8.83
C VAL A 139 8.25 -10.84 9.73
N HIS A 140 9.11 -11.71 10.25
CA HIS A 140 10.20 -11.35 11.15
C HIS A 140 11.46 -10.85 10.42
N GLY A 141 11.61 -11.18 9.14
CA GLY A 141 12.73 -10.77 8.30
C GLY A 141 12.66 -9.32 7.79
N GLY A 142 11.55 -8.62 8.05
CA GLY A 142 11.41 -7.21 7.67
C GLY A 142 12.34 -6.28 8.45
N THR A 143 12.60 -5.10 7.89
CA THR A 143 13.52 -4.11 8.47
C THR A 143 12.87 -2.76 8.63
N TYR A 144 13.13 -2.10 9.76
CA TYR A 144 12.75 -0.70 9.95
C TYR A 144 13.69 0.24 9.19
N ARG A 145 13.13 1.18 8.43
CA ARG A 145 13.86 2.25 7.73
C ARG A 145 13.43 3.64 8.18
#